data_AF-A0A9E5QIY9-F1
#
_entry.id   AF-A0A9E5QIY9-F1
#
_cell.length_a   1.000
_cell.length_b   1.000
_cell.length_c   1.000
_cell.angle_alpha   90.00
_cell.angle_beta   90.00
_cell.angle_gamma   90.00
#
_symmetry.space_group_name_H-M   'P 1'
#
loop_
_entity.id
_entity.type
_entity.pdbx_description
1 polymer ?
#
loop_
_entity_poly.entity_id
_entity_poly.type
_entity_poly.pdbx_seq_one_letter_code
_entity_poly.pdbx_strand_id
1 'polypeptide(L)'
;MRKIVPYATSDEQKATSLRISYRNSEMVEAFLAAYPKIPSFIKAAAPVLTKYFGQPLEMVLEVMSYPEEGAEEDLIGWIQSHDDVEEGLNKLERFEDEWFLDHMAEVDYRFNFNLETR
;
A
#
# COMPACT_ATOMS: atom_id res chain seq x y z
N MET A 1 16.73 7.55 -8.95
CA MET A 1 16.90 7.89 -7.53
C MET A 1 15.64 7.49 -6.78
N ARG A 2 15.72 6.61 -5.77
CA ARG A 2 14.58 6.28 -4.90
C ARG A 2 14.47 7.37 -3.83
N LYS A 3 13.39 8.13 -3.81
CA LYS A 3 13.08 9.06 -2.71
C LYS A 3 12.32 8.30 -1.64
N ILE A 4 12.82 8.33 -0.41
CA ILE A 4 12.13 7.83 0.79
C ILE A 4 11.50 9.05 1.44
N VAL A 5 10.17 9.08 1.56
CA VAL A 5 9.45 10.17 2.24
C VAL A 5 9.03 9.68 3.62
N PRO A 6 9.62 10.18 4.72
CA PRO A 6 9.17 9.84 6.06
C PRO A 6 7.88 10.60 6.40
N TYR A 7 6.81 9.87 6.71
CA TYR A 7 5.63 10.44 7.36
C TYR A 7 5.79 10.32 8.88
N ALA A 8 6.07 11.43 9.56
CA ALA A 8 6.04 11.49 11.03
C ALA A 8 5.37 12.78 11.52
N THR A 9 4.41 12.62 12.44
CA THR A 9 4.02 13.62 13.45
C THR A 9 3.74 12.86 14.76
N SER A 10 3.89 13.57 15.88
CA SER A 10 4.54 13.12 17.12
C SER A 10 3.74 12.21 18.08
N ASP A 11 4.51 11.50 18.90
CA ASP A 11 4.26 11.08 20.31
C ASP A 11 3.67 9.71 20.70
N GLU A 12 3.65 8.70 19.82
CA GLU A 12 3.56 7.29 20.25
C GLU A 12 4.48 6.37 19.42
N GLN A 13 5.79 6.46 19.65
CA GLN A 13 6.78 5.57 19.02
C GLN A 13 6.86 4.20 19.73
N LYS A 14 5.89 3.33 19.42
CA LYS A 14 6.24 1.95 19.02
C LYS A 14 6.29 1.97 17.51
N ALA A 15 7.47 2.27 16.96
CA ALA A 15 7.69 2.54 15.55
C ALA A 15 7.01 1.50 14.64
N THR A 16 5.88 1.87 14.04
CA THR A 16 5.34 1.17 12.88
C THR A 16 6.35 1.38 11.76
N SER A 17 7.20 0.38 11.54
CA SER A 17 8.30 0.45 10.57
C SER A 17 7.79 0.30 9.13
N LEU A 18 6.74 1.03 8.76
CA LEU A 18 6.25 1.10 7.38
C LEU A 18 7.16 2.04 6.59
N ARG A 19 7.83 1.49 5.57
CA ARG A 19 8.65 2.24 4.62
C ARG A 19 7.95 2.28 3.28
N ILE A 20 7.68 3.47 2.80
CA ILE A 20 7.02 3.68 1.52
C ILE A 20 8.02 4.29 0.53
N SER A 21 8.04 3.75 -0.69
CA SER A 21 8.73 4.35 -1.83
C SER A 21 7.79 4.38 -3.04
N TYR A 22 8.05 5.26 -4.01
CA TYR A 22 7.18 5.44 -5.16
C TYR A 22 7.85 4.96 -6.44
N ARG A 23 7.09 4.25 -7.27
CA ARG A 23 7.42 4.04 -8.68
C ARG A 23 6.74 5.17 -9.47
N ASN A 24 7.54 5.94 -10.20
CA ASN A 24 7.13 7.21 -10.82
C ASN A 24 6.48 8.20 -9.82
N SER A 25 7.34 8.90 -9.07
CA SER A 25 6.88 9.78 -7.97
C SER A 25 5.91 10.87 -8.42
N GLU A 26 6.06 11.41 -9.62
CA GLU A 26 5.19 12.50 -10.11
C GLU A 26 3.74 12.02 -10.27
N MET A 27 3.55 10.83 -10.85
CA MET A 27 2.21 10.24 -10.99
C MET A 27 1.62 9.86 -9.63
N VAL A 28 2.39 9.23 -8.76
CA VAL A 28 1.92 8.84 -7.42
C VAL A 28 1.54 10.08 -6.60
N GLU A 29 2.35 11.13 -6.61
CA GLU A 29 2.05 12.37 -5.89
C GLU A 29 0.79 13.06 -6.44
N ALA A 30 0.63 13.12 -7.76
CA ALA A 30 -0.59 13.65 -8.39
C ALA A 30 -1.84 12.82 -8.01
N PHE A 31 -1.73 11.50 -8.00
CA PHE A 31 -2.83 10.60 -7.63
C PHE A 31 -3.22 10.77 -6.16
N LEU A 32 -2.25 10.80 -5.25
CA LEU A 32 -2.51 11.01 -3.81
C LEU A 32 -3.09 12.40 -3.52
N ALA A 33 -2.75 13.41 -4.33
CA ALA A 33 -3.37 14.73 -4.24
C ALA A 33 -4.84 14.72 -4.69
N ALA A 34 -5.19 13.92 -5.71
CA ALA A 34 -6.57 13.74 -6.16
C ALA A 34 -7.42 12.91 -5.19
N TYR A 35 -6.80 11.96 -4.47
CA TYR A 35 -7.47 11.03 -3.54
C TYR A 35 -6.88 11.12 -2.11
N PRO A 36 -7.16 12.22 -1.38
CA PRO A 36 -6.49 12.53 -0.11
C PRO A 36 -6.81 11.59 1.06
N LYS A 37 -7.79 10.68 0.91
CA LYS A 37 -8.08 9.65 1.92
C LYS A 37 -7.07 8.50 1.92
N ILE A 38 -6.43 8.21 0.77
CA ILE A 38 -5.53 7.07 0.59
C ILE A 38 -4.34 7.10 1.58
N PRO A 39 -3.62 8.23 1.81
CA PRO A 39 -2.53 8.24 2.78
C PRO A 39 -2.95 7.86 4.20
N SER A 40 -4.14 8.27 4.63
CA SER A 40 -4.68 7.90 5.95
C SER A 40 -5.11 6.43 5.99
N PHE A 41 -5.68 5.94 4.90
CA PHE A 41 -6.04 4.53 4.74
C PHE A 41 -4.81 3.60 4.81
N ILE A 42 -3.72 3.95 4.11
CA ILE A 42 -2.46 3.19 4.17
C ILE A 42 -1.92 3.14 5.62
N LYS A 43 -2.01 4.24 6.36
CA LYS A 43 -1.61 4.28 7.79
C LYS A 43 -2.50 3.38 8.65
N ALA A 44 -3.81 3.34 8.38
CA ALA A 44 -4.75 2.48 9.10
C ALA A 44 -4.53 0.98 8.79
N ALA A 45 -4.16 0.65 7.54
CA ALA A 45 -3.83 -0.72 7.13
C ALA A 45 -2.50 -1.21 7.71
N ALA A 46 -1.51 -0.32 7.90
CA ALA A 46 -0.16 -0.66 8.35
C ALA A 46 -0.06 -1.59 9.57
N PRO A 47 -0.77 -1.35 10.70
CA PRO A 47 -0.72 -2.28 11.85
C PRO A 47 -1.33 -3.65 11.53
N VAL A 48 -2.29 -3.73 10.62
CA VAL A 48 -2.93 -5.00 10.22
C VAL A 48 -1.98 -5.78 9.30
N LEU A 49 -1.43 -5.14 8.26
CA LEU A 49 -0.41 -5.71 7.39
C LEU A 49 0.81 -6.21 8.17
N THR A 50 1.24 -5.46 9.19
CA THR A 50 2.35 -5.85 10.06
C THR A 50 2.10 -7.18 10.80
N LYS A 51 0.84 -7.54 11.07
CA LYS A 51 0.51 -8.84 11.71
C LYS A 51 0.83 -10.03 10.81
N TYR A 52 0.73 -9.87 9.49
CA TYR A 52 0.97 -10.95 8.53
C TYR A 52 2.38 -10.91 7.95
N PHE A 53 2.87 -9.72 7.59
CA PHE A 53 4.16 -9.54 6.89
C PHE A 53 5.32 -9.17 7.81
N GLY A 54 5.06 -8.92 9.10
CA GLY A 54 6.09 -8.59 10.08
C GLY A 54 6.69 -7.19 9.90
N GLN A 55 7.88 -6.99 10.48
CA GLN A 55 8.62 -5.73 10.41
C GLN A 55 10.08 -5.97 9.96
N PRO A 56 10.67 -5.04 9.17
CA PRO A 56 10.05 -3.83 8.63
C PRO A 56 9.05 -4.15 7.50
N LEU A 57 7.95 -3.39 7.45
CA LEU A 57 6.98 -3.48 6.35
C LEU A 57 7.42 -2.52 5.25
N GLU A 58 7.75 -3.03 4.07
CA GLU A 58 8.14 -2.21 2.93
C GLU A 58 7.06 -2.25 1.85
N MET A 59 6.73 -1.08 1.29
CA MET A 59 5.69 -0.92 0.28
C MET A 59 6.16 0.01 -0.84
N VAL A 60 5.89 -0.38 -2.08
CA VAL A 60 6.10 0.47 -3.26
C VAL A 60 4.75 0.90 -3.78
N LEU A 61 4.50 2.20 -3.90
CA LEU A 61 3.30 2.73 -4.54
C LEU A 61 3.53 2.91 -6.03
N GLU A 62 2.58 2.48 -6.85
CA GLU A 62 2.61 2.62 -8.31
C GLU A 62 1.21 2.97 -8.82
N VAL A 63 1.13 3.95 -9.72
CA VAL A 63 -0.11 4.21 -10.47
C VAL A 63 -0.12 3.29 -11.69
N MET A 64 -1.16 2.48 -11.81
CA MET A 64 -1.41 1.59 -12.93
C MET A 64 -2.54 2.18 -13.77
N SER A 65 -2.34 2.25 -15.09
CA SER A 65 -3.38 2.66 -16.04
C SER A 65 -3.86 1.44 -16.81
N TYR A 66 -5.17 1.22 -16.86
CA TYR A 66 -5.76 0.12 -17.62
C TYR A 66 -6.31 0.65 -18.95
N PRO A 67 -5.60 0.41 -20.09
CA PRO A 67 -6.02 0.96 -21.38
C PRO A 67 -7.35 0.39 -21.88
N GLU A 68 -7.76 -0.78 -21.39
CA GLU A 68 -8.98 -1.48 -21.79
C GLU A 68 -10.25 -0.92 -21.13
N GLU A 69 -10.11 -0.13 -20.04
CA GLU A 69 -11.24 0.39 -19.25
C GLU A 69 -11.41 1.91 -19.36
N GLY A 70 -10.93 2.51 -20.46
CA GLY A 70 -11.16 3.95 -20.71
C GLY A 70 -10.25 4.89 -19.93
N ALA A 71 -9.01 4.46 -19.65
CA ALA A 71 -7.98 5.21 -18.92
C ALA A 71 -8.32 5.45 -17.44
N GLU A 72 -8.97 4.48 -16.80
CA GLU A 72 -9.03 4.46 -15.34
C GLU A 72 -7.66 4.12 -14.77
N GLU A 73 -7.21 4.98 -13.86
CA GLU A 73 -5.97 4.81 -13.09
C GLU A 73 -6.31 4.35 -11.67
N ASP A 74 -5.55 3.37 -11.18
CA ASP A 74 -5.57 2.93 -9.80
C ASP A 74 -4.20 3.03 -9.17
N LEU A 75 -4.17 3.23 -7.85
CA LEU A 75 -2.94 3.13 -7.08
C LEU A 75 -2.80 1.71 -6.51
N ILE A 76 -1.64 1.09 -6.72
CA ILE A 76 -1.30 -0.20 -6.15
C ILE A 76 -0.22 -0.01 -5.10
N GLY A 77 -0.45 -0.58 -3.91
CA GLY A 77 0.54 -0.74 -2.85
C GLY A 77 1.19 -2.11 -2.91
N TRP A 78 2.35 -2.20 -3.56
CA TRP A 78 3.14 -3.43 -3.67
C TRP A 78 3.89 -3.73 -2.38
N ILE A 79 3.35 -4.63 -1.57
CA ILE A 79 3.98 -5.16 -0.37
C ILE A 79 5.20 -5.97 -0.78
N GLN A 80 6.36 -5.57 -0.28
CA GLN A 80 7.63 -6.24 -0.57
C GLN A 80 7.80 -7.40 0.41
N SER A 81 7.62 -8.64 -0.08
CA SER A 81 7.76 -9.83 0.75
C SER A 81 9.03 -10.62 0.41
N HIS A 82 9.60 -11.26 1.43
CA HIS A 82 10.66 -12.27 1.32
C HIS A 82 10.14 -13.70 1.43
N ASP A 83 8.84 -13.86 1.64
CA ASP A 83 8.18 -15.16 1.61
C ASP A 83 8.18 -15.69 0.17
N ASP A 84 8.01 -17.00 0.02
CA ASP A 84 7.68 -17.54 -1.29
C ASP A 84 6.31 -17.02 -1.76
N VAL A 85 6.07 -17.14 -3.07
CA VAL A 85 4.87 -16.58 -3.72
C VAL A 85 3.59 -17.13 -3.09
N GLU A 86 3.54 -18.41 -2.74
CA GLU A 86 2.34 -19.03 -2.18
C GLU A 86 2.09 -18.55 -0.75
N GLU A 87 3.11 -18.54 0.11
CA GLU A 87 3.00 -18.02 1.46
C GLU A 87 2.64 -16.53 1.47
N GLY A 88 3.26 -15.74 0.60
CA GLY A 88 2.95 -14.32 0.43
C GLY A 88 1.48 -14.13 0.06
N LEU A 89 1.01 -14.81 -0.99
CA LEU A 89 -0.38 -14.69 -1.46
C LEU A 89 -1.37 -15.11 -0.38
N ASN A 90 -1.11 -16.20 0.35
CA ASN A 90 -1.95 -16.63 1.46
C ASN A 90 -2.03 -15.55 2.58
N LYS A 91 -0.93 -14.84 2.86
CA LYS A 91 -0.93 -13.72 3.82
C LYS A 91 -1.72 -12.52 3.30
N LEU A 92 -1.64 -12.21 2.00
CA LEU A 92 -2.40 -11.14 1.39
C LEU A 92 -3.90 -11.45 1.40
N GLU A 93 -4.31 -12.65 0.98
CA GLU A 93 -5.71 -13.10 0.99
C GLU A 93 -6.32 -12.96 2.39
N ARG A 94 -5.60 -13.40 3.43
CA ARG A 94 -6.05 -13.25 4.82
C ARG A 94 -6.17 -11.79 5.25
N PHE A 95 -5.23 -10.94 4.85
CA PHE A 95 -5.35 -9.50 5.10
C PHE A 95 -6.57 -8.91 4.38
N GLU A 96 -6.85 -9.40 3.17
CA GLU A 96 -7.96 -8.92 2.37
C GLU A 96 -9.31 -9.27 3.00
N ASP A 97 -9.48 -10.54 3.34
CA ASP A 97 -10.67 -11.08 3.99
C ASP A 97 -10.91 -10.51 5.39
N GLU A 98 -9.85 -10.36 6.20
CA GLU A 98 -9.98 -9.93 7.60
C GLU A 98 -10.08 -8.41 7.76
N TRP A 99 -9.71 -7.61 6.75
CA TRP A 99 -9.72 -6.15 6.87
C TRP A 99 -10.00 -5.39 5.57
N PHE A 100 -9.28 -5.66 4.48
CA PHE A 100 -9.31 -4.79 3.30
C PHE A 100 -10.70 -4.67 2.66
N LEU A 101 -11.39 -5.80 2.47
CA LEU A 101 -12.68 -5.83 1.77
C LEU A 101 -13.76 -4.99 2.48
N ASP A 102 -13.70 -4.93 3.82
CA ASP A 102 -14.62 -4.11 4.62
C ASP A 102 -14.33 -2.60 4.51
N HIS A 103 -13.10 -2.22 4.14
CA HIS A 103 -12.65 -0.82 4.17
C HIS A 103 -12.35 -0.24 2.77
N MET A 104 -12.28 -1.04 1.71
CA MET A 104 -11.90 -0.58 0.36
C MET A 104 -12.80 0.53 -0.20
N ALA A 105 -14.07 0.58 0.24
CA ALA A 105 -15.00 1.64 -0.13
C ALA A 105 -14.60 3.03 0.43
N GLU A 106 -13.78 3.08 1.50
CA GLU A 106 -13.31 4.34 2.08
C GLU A 106 -12.37 5.11 1.15
N VAL A 107 -11.71 4.41 0.23
CA VAL A 107 -10.80 4.93 -0.78
C VAL A 107 -11.40 4.87 -2.19
N ASP A 108 -12.73 4.85 -2.27
CA ASP A 108 -13.51 4.91 -3.51
C ASP A 108 -13.09 3.81 -4.51
N TYR A 109 -12.60 2.67 -4.00
CA TYR A 109 -12.07 1.55 -4.78
C TYR A 109 -10.83 1.88 -5.66
N ARG A 110 -10.18 3.04 -5.44
CA ARG A 110 -9.03 3.54 -6.24
C ARG A 110 -7.66 3.12 -5.72
N PHE A 111 -7.63 2.28 -4.69
CA PHE A 111 -6.40 1.80 -4.08
C PHE A 111 -6.51 0.34 -3.71
N ASN A 112 -5.54 -0.46 -4.16
CA ASN A 112 -5.45 -1.89 -3.87
C ASN A 112 -4.07 -2.24 -3.33
N PHE A 113 -3.98 -3.36 -2.60
CA PHE A 113 -2.72 -3.97 -2.22
C PHE A 113 -2.39 -5.12 -3.14
N ASN A 114 -1.10 -5.36 -3.36
CA ASN A 114 -0.64 -6.55 -4.07
C ASN A 114 0.77 -6.91 -3.57
N LEU A 115 1.30 -8.04 -4.01
CA LEU A 115 2.61 -8.56 -3.60
C LEU A 115 3.64 -8.41 -4.69
N GLU A 116 4.84 -8.06 -4.27
CA GLU A 116 6.04 -8.14 -5.08
C GLU A 116 7.08 -8.93 -4.27
N THR A 117 7.24 -10.21 -4.62
CA THR A 117 8.27 -11.09 -4.03
C THR A 117 9.63 -10.76 -4.62
N ARG A 118 10.68 -10.72 -3.79
CA ARG A 118 12.06 -10.46 -4.21
C ARG A 118 12.95 -11.70 -4.19
#